data_AF-A0A2S6QQC1-F1
#
_entry.id   AF-A0A2S6QQC1-F1
#
_cell.length_a   1.000
_cell.length_b   1.000
_cell.length_c   1.000
_cell.angle_alpha   90.00
_cell.angle_beta   90.00
_cell.angle_gamma   90.00
#
_symmetry.space_group_name_H-M   'P 1'
#
loop_
_entity.id
_entity.type
_entity.pdbx_description
1 polymer ?
#
loop_
_entity_poly.entity_id
_entity_poly.type
_entity_poly.pdbx_seq_one_letter_code
_entity_poly.pdbx_strand_id
1 'polypeptide(L)'
;MTQTNIGDVVLSTVLLDRLMETYPDATFDIVAGGRSVDLFEAIPNLGELVPVVKKKRHGHYMDIWKKLFKYKYDLTVDLRGTGLTYFLRSQKRIVFNSKDKQTHKAVQMANLWPMDKPLKQRVWVDEATKREVSEK
;
A
#
# COMPACT_ATOMS: atom_id res chain seq x y z
N MET A 1 -6.49 19.85 1.23
CA MET A 1 -6.08 19.18 -0.03
C MET A 1 -5.41 17.86 0.30
N THR A 2 -5.90 16.72 -0.19
CA THR A 2 -5.17 15.43 -0.11
C THR A 2 -4.33 15.27 -1.37
N GLN A 3 -3.14 15.86 -1.35
CA GLN A 3 -2.09 15.42 -2.26
C GLN A 3 -1.56 14.11 -1.68
N THR A 4 -2.07 12.97 -2.15
CA THR A 4 -1.24 11.76 -2.15
C THR A 4 -0.21 12.06 -3.22
N ASN A 5 0.98 12.47 -2.81
CA ASN A 5 2.04 12.81 -3.75
C ASN A 5 2.29 11.58 -4.62
N ILE A 6 2.43 11.77 -5.93
CA ILE A 6 2.72 10.68 -6.88
C ILE A 6 3.89 9.81 -6.38
N GLY A 7 4.87 10.44 -5.71
CA GLY A 7 5.98 9.72 -5.07
C GLY A 7 5.57 8.71 -3.99
N ASP A 8 4.54 8.96 -3.19
CA ASP A 8 4.08 7.99 -2.18
C ASP A 8 3.33 6.81 -2.83
N VAL A 9 2.62 7.06 -3.94
CA VAL A 9 1.97 6.01 -4.74
C VAL A 9 3.03 5.13 -5.39
N VAL A 10 4.01 5.72 -6.07
CA VAL A 10 5.11 5.01 -6.72
C VAL A 10 5.91 4.18 -5.70
N LEU A 11 6.20 4.73 -4.52
CA LEU A 11 6.88 3.98 -3.46
C LEU A 11 6.04 2.83 -2.92
N SER A 12 4.72 2.99 -2.81
CA SER A 12 3.81 1.94 -2.36
C SER A 12 3.69 0.79 -3.38
N THR A 13 3.63 1.09 -4.68
CA THR A 13 3.53 0.05 -5.72
C THR A 13 4.83 -0.74 -5.87
N VAL A 14 5.98 -0.07 -5.75
CA VAL A 14 7.31 -0.69 -5.76
C VAL A 14 7.48 -1.68 -4.60
N LEU A 15 7.13 -1.27 -3.38
CA LEU A 15 7.19 -2.17 -2.23
C LEU A 15 6.21 -3.34 -2.37
N LEU A 16 5.01 -3.07 -2.87
CA LEU A 16 3.97 -4.07 -3.05
C LEU A 16 4.35 -5.14 -4.07
N ASP A 17 4.89 -4.75 -5.23
CA ASP A 17 5.40 -5.68 -6.25
C ASP A 17 6.46 -6.61 -5.65
N ARG A 18 7.39 -6.08 -4.84
CA ARG A 18 8.40 -6.89 -4.16
C ARG A 18 7.82 -7.85 -3.12
N LEU A 19 6.81 -7.42 -2.36
CA LEU A 19 6.14 -8.28 -1.40
C LEU A 19 5.38 -9.41 -2.10
N MET A 20 4.77 -9.14 -3.25
CA MET A 20 4.13 -10.18 -4.09
C MET A 20 5.15 -11.15 -4.68
N GLU A 21 6.32 -10.70 -5.11
CA GLU A 21 7.41 -11.59 -5.54
C GLU A 21 7.92 -12.48 -4.39
N THR A 22 8.01 -11.91 -3.18
CA THR A 22 8.54 -12.63 -2.01
C THR A 22 7.53 -13.59 -1.41
N TYR A 23 6.24 -13.23 -1.47
CA TYR A 23 5.13 -13.98 -0.92
C TYR A 23 4.04 -14.17 -1.98
N PRO A 24 4.26 -15.04 -2.98
CA PRO A 24 3.34 -15.19 -4.12
C PRO A 24 1.95 -15.70 -3.71
N ASP A 25 1.87 -16.50 -2.63
CA ASP A 25 0.62 -17.06 -2.13
C ASP A 25 -0.04 -16.22 -1.03
N ALA A 26 0.53 -15.07 -0.69
CA ALA A 26 -0.05 -14.20 0.35
C ALA A 26 -1.29 -13.47 -0.16
N THR A 27 -2.27 -13.31 0.72
CA THR A 27 -3.41 -12.41 0.51
C THR A 27 -3.05 -10.99 0.92
N PHE A 28 -3.34 -10.02 0.06
CA PHE A 28 -3.00 -8.62 0.26
C PHE A 28 -4.24 -7.79 0.56
N ASP A 29 -4.32 -7.24 1.78
CA ASP A 29 -5.30 -6.22 2.15
C ASP A 29 -4.67 -4.83 1.97
N ILE A 30 -5.31 -3.98 1.18
CA ILE A 30 -4.74 -2.70 0.74
C ILE A 30 -5.61 -1.55 1.23
N VAL A 31 -4.98 -0.61 1.95
CA VAL A 31 -5.60 0.65 2.33
C VAL A 31 -5.02 1.76 1.45
N ALA A 32 -5.83 2.27 0.53
CA ALA A 32 -5.39 3.26 -0.46
C ALA A 32 -6.24 4.53 -0.40
N GLY A 33 -5.66 5.68 -0.76
CA GLY A 33 -6.43 6.91 -0.90
C GLY A 33 -7.48 6.75 -2.01
N GLY A 34 -8.67 7.34 -1.85
CA GLY A 34 -9.79 7.11 -2.79
C GLY A 34 -9.49 7.32 -4.29
N ARG A 35 -8.45 8.09 -4.65
CA ARG A 35 -8.04 8.32 -6.06
C ARG A 35 -7.06 7.29 -6.63
N SER A 36 -6.48 6.45 -5.77
CA SER A 36 -5.48 5.44 -6.16
C SER A 36 -6.02 4.02 -5.96
N VAL A 37 -7.23 3.86 -5.45
CA VAL A 37 -7.85 2.56 -5.14
C VAL A 37 -7.94 1.69 -6.39
N ASP A 38 -8.38 2.28 -7.50
CA ASP A 38 -8.55 1.62 -8.80
C ASP A 38 -7.23 1.00 -9.31
N LEU A 39 -6.07 1.55 -8.93
CA LEU A 39 -4.74 1.01 -9.30
C LEU A 39 -4.43 -0.33 -8.62
N PHE A 40 -5.14 -0.66 -7.55
CA PHE A 40 -4.91 -1.85 -6.73
C PHE A 40 -6.00 -2.91 -6.94
N GLU A 41 -7.05 -2.63 -7.72
CA GLU A 41 -8.15 -3.57 -7.98
C GLU A 41 -7.69 -4.80 -8.75
N ALA A 42 -6.72 -4.63 -9.66
CA ALA A 42 -6.20 -5.71 -10.51
C ALA A 42 -5.02 -6.48 -9.88
N ILE A 43 -4.87 -6.43 -8.56
CA ILE A 43 -3.78 -7.12 -7.86
C ILE A 43 -4.10 -8.60 -7.65
N PRO A 44 -3.16 -9.51 -7.93
CA PRO A 44 -3.34 -10.92 -7.63
C PRO A 44 -3.46 -11.15 -6.12
N ASN A 45 -4.33 -12.07 -5.72
CA ASN A 45 -4.59 -12.41 -4.31
C ASN A 45 -5.02 -11.21 -3.45
N LEU A 46 -5.74 -10.25 -4.04
CA LEU A 46 -6.35 -9.14 -3.32
C LEU A 46 -7.42 -9.66 -2.34
N GLY A 47 -7.30 -9.27 -1.08
CA GLY A 47 -8.32 -9.49 -0.05
C GLY A 47 -9.25 -8.28 0.05
N GLU A 48 -9.08 -7.48 1.09
CA GLU A 48 -9.83 -6.24 1.32
C GLU A 48 -9.13 -5.04 0.67
N LEU A 49 -9.83 -4.36 -0.24
CA LEU A 49 -9.43 -3.05 -0.75
C LEU A 49 -10.23 -1.96 -0.04
N VAL A 50 -9.57 -1.19 0.82
CA VAL A 50 -10.21 -0.20 1.69
C VAL A 50 -9.87 1.24 1.26
N PRO A 51 -10.81 1.96 0.62
CA PRO A 51 -10.61 3.36 0.28
C PRO A 51 -10.59 4.25 1.52
N VAL A 52 -9.57 5.10 1.64
CA VAL A 52 -9.50 6.14 2.67
C VAL A 52 -10.40 7.31 2.28
N VAL A 53 -11.63 7.29 2.79
CA VAL A 53 -12.59 8.39 2.64
C VAL A 53 -12.47 9.32 3.84
N LYS A 54 -11.97 10.54 3.66
CA LYS A 54 -11.77 11.48 4.77
C LYS A 54 -13.07 11.80 5.50
N LYS A 55 -13.11 11.46 6.78
CA LYS A 55 -14.17 11.88 7.73
C LYS A 55 -13.61 12.85 8.78
N LYS A 56 -14.50 13.69 9.34
CA LYS A 56 -14.18 14.57 10.48
C LYS A 56 -13.67 13.74 11.67
N ARG A 57 -12.86 14.36 12.53
CA ARG A 57 -12.33 13.77 13.77
C ARG A 57 -11.63 12.41 13.59
N HIS A 58 -10.89 12.20 12.50
CA HIS A 58 -10.18 10.94 12.23
C HIS A 58 -11.06 9.69 12.09
N GLY A 59 -12.39 9.84 11.94
CA GLY A 59 -13.32 8.70 11.87
C GLY A 59 -13.03 7.71 10.74
N HIS A 60 -12.33 8.16 9.70
CA HIS A 60 -11.89 7.31 8.59
C HIS A 60 -10.93 6.20 9.05
N TYR A 61 -10.03 6.46 10.00
CA TYR A 61 -9.16 5.41 10.55
C TYR A 61 -9.93 4.40 11.39
N MET A 62 -11.01 4.83 12.06
CA MET A 62 -11.88 3.91 12.81
C MET A 62 -12.63 2.96 11.87
N ASP A 63 -13.11 3.45 10.73
CA ASP A 63 -13.79 2.62 9.74
C ASP A 63 -12.84 1.61 9.11
N ILE A 64 -11.61 2.04 8.78
CA ILE A 64 -10.57 1.14 8.25
C ILE A 64 -10.24 0.08 9.31
N TRP A 65 -9.99 0.48 10.55
CA TRP A 65 -9.71 -0.44 11.65
C TRP A 65 -10.83 -1.48 11.82
N LYS A 66 -12.10 -1.05 11.83
CA LYS A 66 -13.26 -1.95 11.94
C LYS A 66 -13.36 -2.96 10.80
N LYS A 67 -12.86 -2.65 9.61
CA LYS A 67 -12.82 -3.63 8.51
C LYS A 67 -11.71 -4.66 8.70
N LEU A 68 -10.56 -4.23 9.23
CA LEU A 68 -9.34 -5.04 9.24
C LEU A 68 -9.07 -5.78 10.56
N PHE A 69 -9.61 -5.31 11.70
CA PHE A 69 -9.27 -5.85 13.03
C PHE A 69 -9.61 -7.35 13.22
N LYS A 70 -10.56 -7.86 12.42
CA LYS A 70 -11.00 -9.26 12.46
C LYS A 70 -9.95 -10.23 11.92
N TYR A 71 -9.02 -9.74 11.09
CA TYR A 71 -7.97 -10.56 10.48
C TYR A 71 -6.72 -10.63 11.37
N LYS A 72 -5.94 -11.69 11.19
CA LYS A 72 -4.61 -11.85 11.78
C LYS A 72 -3.60 -11.74 10.64
N TYR A 73 -2.71 -10.76 10.74
CA TYR A 73 -1.70 -10.50 9.73
C TYR A 73 -0.34 -11.06 10.16
N ASP A 74 0.39 -11.64 9.22
CA ASP A 74 1.80 -11.98 9.43
C ASP A 74 2.68 -10.74 9.31
N LEU A 75 2.33 -9.84 8.39
CA LEU A 75 3.03 -8.59 8.14
C LEU A 75 2.04 -7.44 7.93
N THR A 76 2.29 -6.31 8.58
CA THR A 76 1.61 -5.03 8.31
C THR A 76 2.62 -3.95 7.96
N VAL A 77 2.31 -3.17 6.93
CA VAL A 77 3.17 -2.08 6.46
C VAL A 77 2.40 -0.76 6.49
N ASP A 78 2.85 0.20 7.31
CA ASP A 78 2.28 1.55 7.36
C ASP A 78 3.27 2.54 6.76
N LEU A 79 3.08 2.86 5.48
CA LEU A 79 3.92 3.84 4.76
C LEU A 79 3.61 5.29 5.12
N ARG A 80 2.46 5.53 5.76
CA ARG A 80 1.98 6.88 6.09
C ARG A 80 2.37 7.29 7.52
N GLY A 81 2.87 6.35 8.32
CA GLY A 81 3.27 6.59 9.71
C GLY A 81 2.07 6.94 10.60
N THR A 82 0.86 6.49 10.25
CA THR A 82 -0.37 6.81 10.99
C THR A 82 -0.46 6.07 12.32
N GLY A 83 0.24 4.94 12.43
CA GLY A 83 0.16 4.04 13.56
C GLY A 83 -1.10 3.17 13.59
N LEU A 84 -1.93 3.19 12.54
CA LEU A 84 -3.14 2.34 12.45
C LEU A 84 -2.80 0.86 12.65
N THR A 85 -1.66 0.42 12.11
CA THR A 85 -1.21 -0.98 12.18
C THR A 85 -0.87 -1.44 13.59
N TYR A 86 -0.65 -0.54 14.56
CA TYR A 86 -0.48 -0.92 15.97
C TYR A 86 -1.76 -1.46 16.61
N PHE A 87 -2.92 -1.07 16.07
CA PHE A 87 -4.22 -1.55 16.54
C PHE A 87 -4.70 -2.82 15.80
N LEU A 88 -3.89 -3.33 14.87
CA LEU A 88 -4.15 -4.58 14.16
C LEU A 88 -3.31 -5.72 14.77
N ARG A 89 -3.87 -6.93 14.72
CA ARG A 89 -3.19 -8.16 15.15
C ARG A 89 -2.17 -8.55 14.09
N SER A 90 -0.91 -8.15 14.30
CA SER A 90 0.18 -8.40 13.34
C SER A 90 1.38 -9.06 14.02
N GLN A 91 1.93 -10.11 13.42
CA GLN A 91 3.16 -10.75 13.92
C GLN A 91 4.39 -9.86 13.72
N LYS A 92 4.56 -9.33 12.51
CA LYS A 92 5.60 -8.36 12.15
C LYS A 92 4.96 -7.05 11.69
N ARG A 93 5.65 -5.94 11.94
CA ARG A 93 5.14 -4.61 11.58
C ARG A 93 6.28 -3.73 11.09
N ILE A 94 6.03 -3.07 9.96
CA ILE A 94 6.91 -2.07 9.38
C ILE A 94 6.14 -0.75 9.39
N VAL A 95 6.65 0.26 10.09
CA VAL A 95 6.06 1.61 10.10
C VAL A 95 7.09 2.58 9.56
N PHE A 96 6.80 3.18 8.42
CA PHE A 96 7.63 4.23 7.86
C PHE A 96 7.51 5.47 8.73
N ASN A 97 8.64 5.96 9.23
CA ASN A 97 8.71 7.13 10.08
C ASN A 97 9.56 8.20 9.39
N SER A 98 8.94 9.22 8.80
CA SER A 98 9.66 10.27 8.06
C SER A 98 10.42 11.26 8.96
N LYS A 99 10.73 10.89 10.21
CA LYS A 99 11.48 11.75 11.15
C LYS A 99 12.90 12.01 10.68
N ASP A 100 13.46 11.16 9.83
CA ASP A 100 14.72 11.45 9.16
C ASP A 100 14.45 12.25 7.88
N LYS A 101 14.64 13.57 7.98
CA LYS A 101 14.52 14.50 6.85
C LYS A 101 15.77 14.54 5.96
N GLN A 102 16.87 13.93 6.40
CA GLN A 102 18.16 14.01 5.70
C GLN A 102 18.32 12.91 4.65
N THR A 103 17.57 11.82 4.79
CA THR A 103 17.65 10.68 3.86
C THR A 103 16.50 10.71 2.86
N HIS A 104 16.77 10.59 1.56
CA HIS A 104 15.72 10.55 0.53
C HIS A 104 14.72 9.41 0.80
N LYS A 105 13.41 9.65 0.69
CA LYS A 105 12.36 8.65 1.03
C LYS A 105 12.57 7.27 0.38
N ALA A 106 13.06 7.25 -0.86
CA ALA A 106 13.37 6.02 -1.58
C ALA A 106 14.46 5.18 -0.87
N VAL A 107 15.48 5.83 -0.32
CA VAL A 107 16.57 5.17 0.42
C VAL A 107 16.07 4.66 1.78
N GLN A 108 15.23 5.44 2.47
CA GLN A 108 14.59 4.98 3.70
C GLN A 108 13.74 3.72 3.46
N MET A 109 13.05 3.63 2.31
CA MET A 109 12.27 2.45 1.95
C MET A 109 13.15 1.24 1.59
N ALA A 110 14.24 1.46 0.85
CA ALA A 110 15.23 0.42 0.53
C ALA A 110 15.86 -0.21 1.78
N ASN A 111 15.94 0.55 2.88
CA ASN A 111 16.43 0.06 4.16
C ASN A 111 15.36 -0.70 4.97
N LEU A 112 14.06 -0.52 4.68
CA LEU A 112 12.96 -1.23 5.35
C LEU A 112 12.78 -2.65 4.83
N TRP A 113 13.16 -2.91 3.59
CA TRP A 113 13.15 -4.23 2.98
C TRP A 113 14.34 -4.35 2.03
N PRO A 114 15.28 -5.30 2.23
CA PRO A 114 16.43 -5.46 1.35
C PRO A 114 15.99 -5.61 -0.11
N MET A 115 16.38 -4.63 -0.94
CA MET A 115 16.06 -4.59 -2.36
C MET A 115 17.30 -4.95 -3.18
N ASP A 116 17.52 -6.24 -3.40
CA ASP A 116 18.72 -6.73 -4.10
C ASP A 116 18.63 -6.56 -5.63
N LYS A 117 17.44 -6.20 -6.14
CA LYS A 117 17.16 -6.03 -7.57
C LYS A 117 16.46 -4.69 -7.84
N PRO A 118 16.80 -3.98 -8.93
CA PRO A 118 16.06 -2.81 -9.37
C PRO A 118 14.64 -3.21 -9.76
N LEU A 119 13.65 -2.57 -9.15
CA LEU A 119 12.24 -2.91 -9.31
C LEU A 119 11.68 -2.34 -10.60
N LYS A 120 10.80 -3.10 -11.25
CA LYS A 120 10.02 -2.62 -12.41
C LYS A 120 8.77 -1.94 -11.89
N GLN A 121 8.51 -0.72 -12.33
CA GLN A 121 7.21 -0.10 -12.10
C GLN A 121 6.12 -0.97 -12.75
N ARG A 122 5.23 -1.52 -11.92
CA ARG A 122 4.06 -2.25 -12.39
C ARG A 122 2.83 -1.40 -12.11
N VAL A 123 2.07 -1.13 -13.16
CA VAL A 123 0.69 -0.66 -13.05
C VAL A 123 -0.17 -1.88 -13.32
N TRP A 124 -1.00 -2.27 -12.35
CA TRP A 124 -1.98 -3.32 -12.55
C TRP A 124 -3.14 -2.72 -13.34
N VAL A 125 -3.27 -3.15 -14.59
CA VAL A 125 -4.35 -2.76 -15.48
C VAL A 125 -5.27 -3.96 -15.66
N ASP A 126 -6.56 -3.71 -15.46
CA ASP A 126 -7.66 -4.60 -15.85
C ASP A 126 -7.57 -4.99 -17.35
N GLU A 127 -8.02 -6.20 -17.69
CA GLU A 127 -8.20 -6.65 -19.08
C GLU A 127 -9.18 -5.77 -19.87
N ALA A 128 -10.17 -5.15 -19.22
CA ALA A 128 -11.08 -4.19 -19.86
C ALA A 128 -10.32 -2.92 -20.32
N THR A 129 -9.35 -2.45 -19.55
CA THR A 129 -8.51 -1.30 -19.90
C THR A 129 -7.46 -1.63 -20.97
N LYS A 130 -7.05 -2.90 -21.10
CA LYS A 130 -6.15 -3.33 -22.19
C LYS A 130 -6.76 -3.18 -23.58
N ARG A 131 -8.09 -3.17 -23.72
CA ARG A 131 -8.75 -3.04 -25.03
C ARG A 131 -8.69 -1.62 -25.60
N GLU A 132 -8.67 -0.58 -24.77
CA GLU A 132 -8.59 0.81 -25.27
C GLU A 132 -7.18 1.26 -25.67
N VAL A 133 -6.12 0.60 -25.18
CA VAL A 133 -4.74 0.99 -25.47
C VAL A 133 -4.19 0.32 -26.75
N SER A 134 -4.90 -0.68 -27.30
CA SER A 134 -4.52 -1.35 -28.55
C SER A 134 -5.05 -0.66 -29.82
N GLU A 135 -5.89 0.37 -29.71
CA GLU A 135 -6.51 1.06 -30.85
C GLU A 135 -6.08 2.54 -31.01
N LYS A 136 -4.88 2.90 -30.54
CA LYS A 136 -4.31 4.23 -30.83
C LYS A 136 -2.88 4.19 -31.33
#